data_AF-A0AB38WA11-F1
#
_entry.id   AF-A0AB38WA11-F1
#
_cell.length_a   1.000
_cell.length_b   1.000
_cell.length_c   1.000
_cell.angle_alpha   90.00
_cell.angle_beta   90.00
_cell.angle_gamma   90.00
#
_symmetry.space_group_name_H-M   'P 1'
#
loop_
_entity.id
_entity.type
_entity.pdbx_description
1 polymer ?
#
loop_
_entity_poly.entity_id
_entity_poly.type
_entity_poly.pdbx_seq_one_letter_code
_entity_poly.pdbx_strand_id
1 'polypeptide(L)'
;MKFKYCAIFFSGFLGLSAILAACGARGKFDQVDDGKIKLAFSLTSKSASNALQAIVKKYNEVKKPGDYHIEITQIAGGYDGGRSDLQTRVNVKDTTNFYNLILNYPDLVSTLGRVGMELLFDKVNTDKLSDRFLDFNKRISAISKPGIYGIPVSLSTEVLSINGPVLHYILKSAKGDSDNVKVSQRTGETTQKSKVTNPLKINTQNDPATKDLWEKIEASAKANGKSNKDGQTKGKKKVEKSSSSSLVNLKQSTDQTTTDDGSQKSDNKIKESWGEYQEVDGGLKNFEFKASIFENWHDLLDFSTRVAKSFTNVKGKDIKKGTDIQGVLGVDSTPNSLFTSVFAAGGGDYNNFFYKIENGRADFSNFKNKGTSYQNLQKVFGDFKGLIDKNGIFVNKGGSYSSNFQKFHQLAYSISSTSGFFYSFAGNSAKRLKFGDNFIEFPRFTQEIKAPSTENGGQSNLLGTFEVKDSSKSKEVKKN
;
A
#
# COMPACT_ATOMS: atom_id res chain seq x y z
N MET A 1 -9.68 -5.76 -62.08
CA MET A 1 -11.11 -5.90 -61.70
C MET A 1 -11.65 -4.54 -61.32
N LYS A 2 -12.84 -4.19 -61.84
CA LYS A 2 -13.42 -2.84 -61.87
C LYS A 2 -13.77 -2.32 -60.46
N PHE A 3 -13.26 -1.14 -60.09
CA PHE A 3 -13.83 -0.33 -59.00
C PHE A 3 -14.98 0.50 -59.55
N LYS A 4 -16.18 0.36 -58.98
CA LYS A 4 -17.33 1.23 -59.25
C LYS A 4 -17.28 2.42 -58.29
N TYR A 5 -17.19 3.61 -58.85
CA TYR A 5 -17.40 4.88 -58.15
C TYR A 5 -18.85 4.98 -57.68
N CYS A 6 -19.06 5.31 -56.40
CA CYS A 6 -20.26 6.00 -55.95
C CYS A 6 -19.84 7.41 -55.52
N ALA A 7 -20.07 8.38 -56.41
CA ALA A 7 -20.06 9.78 -56.05
C ALA A 7 -21.41 10.12 -55.42
N ILE A 8 -21.40 10.64 -54.20
CA ILE A 8 -22.57 11.30 -53.61
C ILE A 8 -22.21 12.77 -53.54
N PHE A 9 -22.88 13.59 -54.37
CA PHE A 9 -22.92 15.03 -54.22
C PHE A 9 -23.91 15.36 -53.10
N PHE A 10 -23.44 16.03 -52.05
CA PHE A 10 -24.30 16.71 -51.08
C PHE A 10 -23.95 18.19 -51.07
N SER A 11 -24.81 19.00 -51.69
CA SER A 11 -24.87 20.45 -51.54
C SER A 11 -25.81 20.76 -50.38
N GLY A 12 -25.32 21.39 -49.31
CA GLY A 12 -26.19 21.87 -48.24
C GLY A 12 -25.43 22.19 -46.95
N PHE A 13 -25.32 23.47 -46.67
CA PHE A 13 -24.78 24.07 -45.45
C PHE A 13 -25.29 23.40 -44.15
N LEU A 14 -24.36 22.89 -43.34
CA LEU A 14 -24.25 23.00 -41.87
C LEU A 14 -23.13 22.03 -41.43
N GLY A 15 -22.22 22.52 -40.59
CA GLY A 15 -20.91 21.91 -40.30
C GLY A 15 -20.96 20.42 -39.93
N LEU A 16 -20.73 19.57 -40.93
CA LEU A 16 -20.36 18.18 -40.76
C LEU A 16 -18.90 18.14 -40.35
N SER A 17 -18.66 17.86 -39.07
CA SER A 17 -17.40 17.32 -38.58
C SER A 17 -17.04 16.13 -39.48
N ALA A 18 -16.10 16.34 -40.40
CA ALA A 18 -15.58 15.28 -41.22
C ALA A 18 -14.96 14.24 -40.28
N ILE A 19 -15.64 13.12 -40.13
CA ILE A 19 -15.04 11.87 -39.68
C ILE A 19 -14.06 11.48 -40.79
N LEU A 20 -12.86 12.05 -40.74
CA LEU A 20 -11.72 11.54 -41.48
C LEU A 20 -11.33 10.22 -40.83
N ALA A 21 -11.85 9.14 -41.39
CA ALA A 21 -11.30 7.82 -41.21
C ALA A 21 -9.86 7.83 -41.75
N ALA A 22 -8.88 8.02 -40.86
CA ALA A 22 -7.49 7.71 -41.15
C ALA A 22 -7.30 6.18 -41.04
N CYS A 23 -7.71 5.46 -42.08
CA CYS A 23 -7.05 4.21 -42.41
C CYS A 23 -5.61 4.56 -42.79
N GLY A 24 -4.65 4.33 -41.88
CA GLY A 24 -3.22 4.31 -42.20
C GLY A 24 -2.40 5.50 -41.71
N ALA A 25 -2.29 5.70 -40.40
CA ALA A 25 -1.09 6.28 -39.79
C ALA A 25 -0.97 5.78 -38.36
N ARG A 26 -0.11 4.78 -38.10
CA ARG A 26 0.37 4.55 -36.73
C ARG A 26 1.01 5.85 -36.28
N GLY A 27 0.61 6.40 -35.14
CA GLY A 27 1.10 7.69 -34.60
C GLY A 27 2.59 7.75 -34.28
N LYS A 28 3.41 6.88 -34.88
CA LYS A 28 4.86 6.82 -34.76
C LYS A 28 5.49 8.10 -35.29
N PHE A 29 6.55 8.52 -34.63
CA PHE A 29 7.45 9.57 -35.07
C PHE A 29 8.87 9.22 -34.66
N ASP A 30 9.84 9.77 -35.38
CA ASP A 30 11.25 9.63 -35.04
C ASP A 30 11.69 10.81 -34.16
N GLN A 31 12.62 10.53 -33.25
CA GLN A 31 13.24 11.54 -32.39
C GLN A 31 14.47 12.11 -33.08
N VAL A 32 14.85 13.34 -32.74
CA VAL A 32 16.13 13.91 -33.18
C VAL A 32 17.27 13.15 -32.52
N ASP A 33 18.24 12.68 -33.31
CA ASP A 33 19.47 12.10 -32.78
C ASP A 33 20.42 13.23 -32.34
N ASP A 34 20.45 13.48 -31.04
CA ASP A 34 21.32 14.46 -30.39
C ASP A 34 22.59 13.82 -29.79
N GLY A 35 22.90 12.57 -30.17
CA GLY A 35 24.07 11.82 -29.70
C GLY A 35 23.99 11.38 -28.23
N LYS A 36 22.79 11.39 -27.64
CA LYS A 36 22.55 11.06 -26.23
C LYS A 36 21.38 10.08 -26.08
N ILE A 37 21.40 9.36 -24.96
CA ILE A 37 20.26 8.55 -24.50
C ILE A 37 19.65 9.27 -23.30
N LYS A 38 18.42 9.73 -23.44
CA LYS A 38 17.62 10.30 -22.34
C LYS A 38 16.87 9.18 -21.62
N LEU A 39 17.23 8.95 -20.36
CA LEU A 39 16.56 8.04 -19.43
C LEU A 39 15.68 8.82 -18.46
N ALA A 40 14.37 8.80 -18.70
CA ALA A 40 13.40 9.35 -17.77
C ALA A 40 13.19 8.42 -16.57
N PHE A 41 12.89 8.98 -15.40
CA PHE A 41 12.42 8.20 -14.25
C PHE A 41 11.42 9.01 -13.43
N SER A 42 10.49 8.31 -12.79
CA SER A 42 9.43 8.93 -11.96
C SER A 42 9.50 8.52 -10.49
N LEU A 43 10.66 8.06 -10.04
CA LEU A 43 10.91 7.66 -8.65
C LEU A 43 10.74 8.85 -7.71
N THR A 44 9.98 8.65 -6.64
CA THR A 44 9.76 9.65 -5.57
C THR A 44 10.76 9.50 -4.42
N SER A 45 11.42 8.35 -4.30
CA SER A 45 12.41 8.10 -3.25
C SER A 45 13.75 8.72 -3.60
N LYS A 46 14.23 9.65 -2.77
CA LYS A 46 15.56 10.27 -2.91
C LYS A 46 16.69 9.24 -2.94
N SER A 47 16.61 8.19 -2.12
CA SER A 47 17.64 7.15 -2.10
C SER A 47 17.66 6.34 -3.40
N ALA A 48 16.49 6.04 -3.96
CA ALA A 48 16.38 5.34 -5.24
C ALA A 48 16.85 6.22 -6.40
N SER A 49 16.51 7.51 -6.42
CA SER A 49 17.00 8.48 -7.40
C SER A 49 18.53 8.61 -7.35
N ASN A 50 19.12 8.68 -6.15
CA ASN A 50 20.57 8.74 -5.98
C ASN A 50 21.26 7.45 -6.44
N ALA A 51 20.65 6.29 -6.20
CA ALA A 51 21.18 5.02 -6.68
C ALA A 51 21.18 4.95 -8.22
N LEU A 52 20.10 5.39 -8.87
CA LEU A 52 20.04 5.47 -10.33
C LEU A 52 21.09 6.43 -10.89
N GLN A 53 21.27 7.60 -10.27
CA GLN A 53 22.34 8.54 -10.63
C GLN A 53 23.72 7.91 -10.56
N ALA A 54 24.02 7.15 -9.49
CA ALA A 54 25.30 6.48 -9.34
C ALA A 54 25.53 5.42 -10.42
N ILE A 55 24.49 4.66 -10.80
CA ILE A 55 24.56 3.65 -11.88
C ILE A 55 24.84 4.33 -13.22
N VAL A 56 24.09 5.38 -13.57
CA VAL A 56 24.26 6.11 -14.83
C VAL A 56 25.63 6.79 -14.89
N LYS A 57 26.07 7.41 -13.79
CA LYS A 57 27.42 7.97 -13.68
C LYS A 57 28.48 6.90 -13.97
N LYS A 58 28.37 5.72 -13.33
CA LYS A 58 29.34 4.64 -13.54
C LYS A 58 29.33 4.14 -14.97
N TYR A 59 28.15 3.98 -15.59
CA TYR A 59 28.04 3.64 -17.02
C TYR A 59 28.78 4.66 -17.88
N ASN A 60 28.51 5.95 -17.71
CA ASN A 60 29.12 7.01 -18.51
C ASN A 60 30.65 7.09 -18.36
N GLU A 61 31.19 6.70 -17.19
CA GLU A 61 32.63 6.61 -16.95
C GLU A 61 33.30 5.42 -17.66
N VAL A 62 32.59 4.30 -17.85
CA VAL A 62 33.17 3.03 -18.34
C VAL A 62 32.66 2.61 -19.73
N LYS A 63 31.76 3.38 -20.32
CA LYS A 63 31.20 3.10 -21.65
C LYS A 63 32.29 3.04 -22.72
N LYS A 64 32.06 2.28 -23.78
CA LYS A 64 33.05 2.16 -24.86
C LYS A 64 33.07 3.44 -25.71
N PRO A 65 34.18 3.73 -26.41
CA PRO A 65 34.19 4.73 -27.46
C PRO A 65 33.09 4.43 -28.49
N GLY A 66 32.30 5.45 -28.85
CA GLY A 66 31.15 5.31 -29.75
C GLY A 66 29.80 5.03 -29.06
N ASP A 67 29.79 4.58 -27.80
CA ASP A 67 28.53 4.45 -27.05
C ASP A 67 28.00 5.84 -26.66
N TYR A 68 26.68 6.04 -26.77
CA TYR A 68 26.02 7.29 -26.38
C TYR A 68 26.11 7.54 -24.88
N HIS A 69 26.23 8.83 -24.51
CA HIS A 69 26.14 9.25 -23.12
C HIS A 69 24.68 9.16 -22.64
N ILE A 70 24.46 8.66 -21.42
CA ILE A 70 23.13 8.63 -20.81
C ILE A 70 22.93 9.87 -19.96
N GLU A 71 21.89 10.65 -20.26
CA GLU A 71 21.37 11.72 -19.40
C GLU A 71 20.08 11.25 -18.72
N ILE A 72 19.90 11.60 -17.45
CA ILE A 72 18.65 11.28 -16.75
C ILE A 72 17.76 12.51 -16.62
N THR A 73 16.44 12.29 -16.69
CA THR A 73 15.44 13.33 -16.42
C THR A 73 14.43 12.81 -15.41
N GLN A 74 14.23 13.56 -14.33
CA GLN A 74 13.21 13.22 -13.34
C GLN A 74 11.86 13.79 -13.76
N ILE A 75 10.83 12.95 -13.77
CA ILE A 75 9.44 13.35 -13.96
C ILE A 75 8.76 13.40 -12.59
N ALA A 76 8.11 14.53 -12.30
CA ALA A 76 7.37 14.73 -11.06
C ALA A 76 6.06 13.93 -11.02
N GLY A 77 5.48 13.76 -9.83
CA GLY A 77 4.16 13.13 -9.67
C GLY A 77 4.16 11.61 -9.57
N GLY A 78 5.32 10.99 -9.37
CA GLY A 78 5.41 9.53 -9.25
C GLY A 78 5.08 8.80 -10.55
N TYR A 79 4.83 7.50 -10.46
CA TYR A 79 4.53 6.66 -11.62
C TYR A 79 3.37 7.18 -12.49
N ASP A 80 2.33 7.74 -11.87
CA ASP A 80 1.18 8.36 -12.56
C ASP A 80 1.56 9.64 -13.31
N GLY A 81 2.42 10.47 -12.70
CA GLY A 81 3.00 11.64 -13.37
C GLY A 81 3.84 11.23 -14.59
N GLY A 82 4.66 10.17 -14.45
CA GLY A 82 5.40 9.59 -15.57
C GLY A 82 4.51 9.03 -16.68
N ARG A 83 3.36 8.43 -16.35
CA ARG A 83 2.37 7.99 -17.33
C ARG A 83 1.76 9.18 -18.09
N SER A 84 1.37 10.22 -17.36
CA SER A 84 0.73 11.42 -17.93
C SER A 84 1.68 12.20 -18.85
N ASP A 85 2.95 12.32 -18.44
CA ASP A 85 4.01 12.93 -19.25
C ASP A 85 4.25 12.13 -20.54
N LEU A 86 4.39 10.80 -20.47
CA LEU A 86 4.52 9.95 -21.66
C LEU A 86 3.37 10.17 -22.64
N GLN A 87 2.14 10.06 -22.15
CA GLN A 87 0.93 10.20 -22.97
C GLN A 87 0.89 11.56 -23.65
N THR A 88 1.23 12.62 -22.93
CA THR A 88 1.28 13.98 -23.48
C THR A 88 2.30 14.07 -24.60
N ARG A 89 3.54 13.63 -24.38
CA ARG A 89 4.63 13.68 -25.37
C ARG A 89 4.32 12.87 -26.63
N VAL A 90 3.73 11.68 -26.46
CA VAL A 90 3.28 10.85 -27.59
C VAL A 90 2.18 11.56 -28.38
N ASN A 91 1.19 12.15 -27.69
CA ASN A 91 0.07 12.83 -28.33
C ASN A 91 0.49 14.08 -29.12
N VAL A 92 1.43 14.87 -28.59
CA VAL A 92 1.94 16.06 -29.28
C VAL A 92 3.08 15.76 -30.25
N LYS A 93 3.50 14.49 -30.37
CA LYS A 93 4.65 14.06 -31.19
C LYS A 93 5.91 14.87 -30.91
N ASP A 94 6.24 15.05 -29.64
CA ASP A 94 7.43 15.80 -29.22
C ASP A 94 8.68 15.09 -29.72
N THR A 95 9.33 15.59 -30.77
CA THR A 95 10.52 14.96 -31.36
C THR A 95 11.82 15.36 -30.67
N THR A 96 11.78 16.38 -29.81
CA THR A 96 12.97 17.05 -29.26
C THR A 96 13.23 16.74 -27.79
N ASN A 97 12.17 16.70 -26.96
CA ASN A 97 12.28 16.45 -25.53
C ASN A 97 11.74 15.07 -25.13
N PHE A 98 11.45 14.20 -26.10
CA PHE A 98 11.15 12.81 -25.82
C PHE A 98 12.37 12.10 -25.21
N TYR A 99 12.11 11.11 -24.36
CA TYR A 99 13.13 10.26 -23.77
C TYR A 99 13.21 8.90 -24.47
N ASN A 100 14.41 8.34 -24.58
CA ASN A 100 14.62 7.05 -25.23
C ASN A 100 14.23 5.87 -24.32
N LEU A 101 14.38 6.05 -23.00
CA LEU A 101 14.08 5.04 -21.99
C LEU A 101 13.31 5.67 -20.84
N ILE A 102 12.45 4.90 -20.17
CA ILE A 102 11.79 5.34 -18.94
C ILE A 102 11.75 4.23 -17.88
N LEU A 103 12.11 4.59 -16.65
CA LEU A 103 11.89 3.76 -15.47
C LEU A 103 10.50 4.04 -14.88
N ASN A 104 9.55 3.14 -15.15
CA ASN A 104 8.16 3.19 -14.68
C ASN A 104 7.52 1.78 -14.76
N TYR A 105 6.23 1.68 -14.46
CA TYR A 105 5.43 0.47 -14.63
C TYR A 105 5.29 0.05 -16.11
N PRO A 106 5.10 -1.26 -16.36
CA PRO A 106 5.08 -1.81 -17.72
C PRO A 106 3.85 -1.40 -18.55
N ASP A 107 2.82 -0.80 -17.96
CA ASP A 107 1.65 -0.32 -18.70
C ASP A 107 1.99 0.82 -19.68
N LEU A 108 3.10 1.54 -19.46
CA LEU A 108 3.60 2.54 -20.39
C LEU A 108 3.99 1.93 -21.75
N VAL A 109 4.45 0.67 -21.77
CA VAL A 109 4.70 -0.08 -23.01
C VAL A 109 3.41 -0.23 -23.82
N SER A 110 2.26 -0.39 -23.17
CA SER A 110 0.96 -0.44 -23.86
C SER A 110 0.62 0.89 -24.55
N THR A 111 0.99 2.02 -23.93
CA THR A 111 0.81 3.35 -24.53
C THR A 111 1.66 3.49 -25.78
N LEU A 112 2.93 3.06 -25.74
CA LEU A 112 3.84 3.06 -26.88
C LEU A 112 3.40 2.08 -27.98
N GLY A 113 2.92 0.89 -27.62
CA GLY A 113 2.41 -0.14 -28.53
C GLY A 113 1.27 0.33 -29.42
N ARG A 114 0.40 1.21 -28.89
CA ARG A 114 -0.71 1.79 -29.68
C ARG A 114 -0.24 2.67 -30.83
N VAL A 115 0.95 3.25 -30.72
CA VAL A 115 1.54 4.12 -31.76
C VAL A 115 2.72 3.47 -32.48
N GLY A 116 3.14 2.26 -32.10
CA GLY A 116 4.25 1.54 -32.72
C GLY A 116 5.63 2.12 -32.36
N MET A 117 5.78 2.60 -31.13
CA MET A 117 7.01 3.21 -30.59
C MET A 117 7.64 2.40 -29.44
N GLU A 118 7.15 1.19 -29.19
CA GLU A 118 7.73 0.26 -28.23
C GLU A 118 9.12 -0.20 -28.67
N LEU A 119 10.03 -0.40 -27.70
CA LEU A 119 11.38 -0.89 -27.95
C LEU A 119 11.50 -2.36 -27.52
N LEU A 120 12.04 -3.19 -28.40
CA LEU A 120 12.27 -4.61 -28.15
C LEU A 120 13.66 -4.83 -27.54
N PHE A 121 13.71 -5.49 -26.39
CA PHE A 121 14.91 -5.78 -25.59
C PHE A 121 15.39 -7.23 -25.68
N ASP A 122 14.98 -8.02 -26.67
CA ASP A 122 15.38 -9.43 -26.82
C ASP A 122 16.91 -9.65 -26.91
N LYS A 123 17.67 -8.60 -27.22
CA LYS A 123 19.14 -8.64 -27.27
C LYS A 123 19.81 -8.39 -25.91
N VAL A 124 19.04 -8.02 -24.87
CA VAL A 124 19.58 -7.81 -23.53
C VAL A 124 19.71 -9.15 -22.83
N ASN A 125 20.87 -9.44 -22.24
CA ASN A 125 21.06 -10.65 -21.45
C ASN A 125 20.21 -10.58 -20.18
N THR A 126 19.26 -11.52 -20.06
CA THR A 126 18.37 -11.67 -18.90
C THR A 126 18.60 -12.97 -18.14
N ASP A 127 19.71 -13.69 -18.35
CA ASP A 127 19.96 -15.04 -17.80
C ASP A 127 20.03 -15.05 -16.26
N LYS A 128 20.25 -13.88 -15.66
CA LYS A 128 20.25 -13.69 -14.20
C LYS A 128 18.87 -13.42 -13.61
N LEU A 129 17.84 -13.26 -14.44
CA LEU A 129 16.47 -13.03 -14.03
C LEU A 129 15.68 -14.34 -14.13
N SER A 130 14.83 -14.60 -13.13
CA SER A 130 13.86 -15.68 -13.25
C SER A 130 12.86 -15.39 -14.36
N ASP A 131 12.53 -16.38 -15.19
CA ASP A 131 11.51 -16.28 -16.25
C ASP A 131 10.18 -15.71 -15.75
N ARG A 132 9.79 -16.06 -14.50
CA ARG A 132 8.57 -15.56 -13.86
C ARG A 132 8.54 -14.02 -13.76
N PHE A 133 9.69 -13.38 -13.65
CA PHE A 133 9.79 -11.92 -13.60
C PHE A 133 9.69 -11.27 -14.99
N LEU A 134 9.82 -12.04 -16.06
CA LEU A 134 9.65 -11.58 -17.44
C LEU A 134 8.25 -11.87 -17.99
N ASP A 135 7.48 -12.75 -17.36
CA ASP A 135 6.14 -13.16 -17.80
C ASP A 135 5.15 -12.02 -18.00
N PHE A 136 5.33 -10.87 -17.33
CA PHE A 136 4.46 -9.71 -17.57
C PHE A 136 4.51 -9.23 -19.01
N ASN A 137 5.65 -9.40 -19.72
CA ASN A 137 5.80 -9.02 -21.12
C ASN A 137 4.81 -9.75 -22.05
N LYS A 138 4.39 -10.96 -21.67
CA LYS A 138 3.41 -11.77 -22.43
C LYS A 138 1.98 -11.21 -22.37
N ARG A 139 1.72 -10.25 -21.48
CA ARG A 139 0.37 -9.74 -21.17
C ARG A 139 0.21 -8.23 -21.39
N ILE A 140 1.20 -7.57 -21.98
CA ILE A 140 1.12 -6.13 -22.25
C ILE A 140 0.12 -5.89 -23.38
N SER A 141 -0.95 -5.15 -23.09
CA SER A 141 -1.96 -4.82 -24.08
C SER A 141 -1.37 -3.99 -25.23
N ALA A 142 -1.91 -4.14 -26.44
CA ALA A 142 -1.45 -3.49 -27.67
C ALA A 142 -0.08 -3.96 -28.21
N ILE A 143 0.53 -4.98 -27.59
CA ILE A 143 1.74 -5.63 -28.10
C ILE A 143 1.34 -6.95 -28.78
N SER A 144 1.50 -7.01 -30.10
CA SER A 144 1.12 -8.19 -30.90
C SER A 144 2.28 -9.16 -31.15
N LYS A 145 3.52 -8.66 -31.14
CA LYS A 145 4.72 -9.48 -31.36
C LYS A 145 5.26 -9.95 -30.01
N PRO A 146 5.43 -11.28 -29.79
CA PRO A 146 6.10 -11.79 -28.60
C PRO A 146 7.51 -11.25 -28.47
N GLY A 147 7.94 -10.95 -27.24
CA GLY A 147 9.27 -10.42 -26.95
C GLY A 147 9.36 -9.74 -25.59
N ILE A 148 10.55 -9.30 -25.23
CA ILE A 148 10.84 -8.54 -24.01
C ILE A 148 10.73 -7.04 -24.34
N TYR A 149 9.77 -6.34 -23.75
CA TYR A 149 9.57 -4.88 -23.93
C TYR A 149 9.79 -4.09 -22.64
N GLY A 150 9.96 -4.77 -21.52
CA GLY A 150 10.37 -4.20 -20.25
C GLY A 150 11.27 -5.15 -19.48
N ILE A 151 12.24 -4.57 -18.78
CA ILE A 151 13.17 -5.30 -17.91
C ILE A 151 12.89 -4.89 -16.46
N PRO A 152 12.60 -5.85 -15.56
CA PRO A 152 12.37 -5.52 -14.16
C PRO A 152 13.69 -5.10 -13.49
N VAL A 153 13.74 -3.88 -12.96
CA VAL A 153 14.87 -3.40 -12.15
C VAL A 153 14.62 -3.52 -10.65
N SER A 154 13.36 -3.60 -10.26
CA SER A 154 12.91 -3.78 -8.88
C SER A 154 11.53 -4.43 -8.89
N LEU A 155 11.26 -5.26 -7.88
CA LEU A 155 9.96 -5.92 -7.72
C LEU A 155 9.43 -5.62 -6.33
N SER A 156 8.14 -5.32 -6.27
CA SER A 156 7.38 -5.26 -5.03
C SER A 156 6.18 -6.17 -5.16
N THR A 157 5.80 -6.81 -4.06
CA THR A 157 4.54 -7.56 -3.96
C THR A 157 3.68 -6.91 -2.89
N GLU A 158 2.41 -7.25 -2.86
CA GLU A 158 1.55 -6.95 -1.72
C GLU A 158 1.79 -7.96 -0.61
N VAL A 159 1.74 -7.49 0.63
CA VAL A 159 1.82 -8.30 1.85
C VAL A 159 0.72 -7.88 2.79
N LEU A 160 0.09 -8.88 3.43
CA LEU A 160 -0.75 -8.65 4.60
C LEU A 160 0.16 -8.52 5.83
N SER A 161 0.09 -7.37 6.50
CA SER A 161 0.76 -7.12 7.77
C SER A 161 -0.26 -7.08 8.90
N ILE A 162 -0.06 -7.88 9.94
CA ILE A 162 -0.94 -7.96 11.12
C ILE A 162 -0.32 -7.19 12.28
N ASN A 163 -1.11 -6.31 12.90
CA ASN A 163 -0.77 -5.64 14.15
C ASN A 163 -1.14 -6.54 15.33
N GLY A 164 -0.20 -7.40 15.73
CA GLY A 164 -0.41 -8.36 16.80
C GLY A 164 -0.94 -7.77 18.11
N PRO A 165 -0.38 -6.67 18.64
CA PRO A 165 -0.91 -6.02 19.84
C PRO A 165 -2.38 -5.61 19.71
N VAL A 166 -2.78 -5.02 18.58
CA VAL A 166 -4.18 -4.62 18.32
C VAL A 166 -5.09 -5.84 18.23
N LEU A 167 -4.65 -6.87 17.49
CA LEU A 167 -5.43 -8.09 17.33
C LEU A 167 -5.59 -8.85 18.65
N HIS A 168 -4.57 -8.83 19.52
CA HIS A 168 -4.64 -9.36 20.88
C HIS A 168 -5.75 -8.67 21.68
N TYR A 169 -5.74 -7.33 21.73
CA TYR A 169 -6.78 -6.56 22.42
C TYR A 169 -8.19 -6.88 21.89
N ILE A 170 -8.35 -6.94 20.57
CA ILE A 170 -9.63 -7.25 19.91
C ILE A 170 -10.15 -8.63 20.34
N LEU A 171 -9.33 -9.67 20.20
CA LEU A 171 -9.72 -11.06 20.47
C LEU A 171 -9.92 -11.30 21.96
N LYS A 172 -9.02 -10.81 22.82
CA LYS A 172 -9.12 -10.95 24.28
C LYS A 172 -10.37 -10.26 24.84
N SER A 173 -10.70 -9.07 24.33
CA SER A 173 -11.91 -8.35 24.74
C SER A 173 -13.19 -9.09 24.35
N ALA A 174 -13.23 -9.66 23.14
CA ALA A 174 -14.39 -10.43 22.67
C ALA A 174 -14.52 -11.81 23.34
N LYS A 175 -13.41 -12.42 23.77
CA LYS A 175 -13.37 -13.68 24.53
C LYS A 175 -13.83 -13.50 25.99
N GLY A 176 -13.72 -12.29 26.54
CA GLY A 176 -14.12 -11.98 27.92
C GLY A 176 -13.02 -12.19 28.97
N ASP A 177 -11.76 -12.37 28.54
CA ASP A 177 -10.59 -12.69 29.38
C ASP A 177 -9.86 -11.44 29.91
N SER A 178 -10.42 -10.24 29.79
CA SER A 178 -9.82 -9.03 30.37
C SER A 178 -10.56 -8.65 31.65
N ASP A 179 -9.82 -8.56 32.75
CA ASP A 179 -10.33 -8.22 34.10
C ASP A 179 -11.03 -6.85 34.17
N ASN A 180 -11.02 -6.07 33.07
CA ASN A 180 -11.65 -4.76 32.94
C ASN A 180 -12.55 -4.62 31.70
N VAL A 181 -13.07 -5.70 31.10
CA VAL A 181 -14.04 -5.57 29.99
C VAL A 181 -15.34 -4.99 30.52
N LYS A 182 -15.58 -3.70 30.23
CA LYS A 182 -16.87 -3.05 30.38
C LYS A 182 -17.58 -3.17 29.03
N VAL A 183 -18.40 -4.20 28.85
CA VAL A 183 -19.20 -4.34 27.64
C VAL A 183 -20.30 -3.29 27.69
N SER A 184 -20.43 -2.53 26.60
CA SER A 184 -21.62 -1.69 26.38
C SER A 184 -22.63 -2.49 25.56
N GLN A 185 -23.75 -2.89 26.16
CA GLN A 185 -24.87 -3.48 25.43
C GLN A 185 -25.78 -2.39 24.87
N ARG A 186 -26.27 -2.57 23.64
CA ARG A 186 -27.15 -1.60 22.96
C ARG A 186 -28.58 -2.14 22.94
N THR A 187 -29.30 -1.93 24.03
CA THR A 187 -30.75 -2.16 24.14
C THR A 187 -31.36 -0.85 24.65
N GLY A 188 -32.07 -0.12 23.79
CA GLY A 188 -32.85 1.10 24.14
C GLY A 188 -32.15 2.14 25.03
N GLU A 189 -31.57 3.18 24.42
CA GLU A 189 -31.06 4.47 25.00
C GLU A 189 -30.29 4.48 26.35
N THR A 190 -30.00 3.34 26.96
CA THR A 190 -29.35 3.26 28.28
C THR A 190 -28.19 2.27 28.22
N THR A 191 -26.96 2.79 28.30
CA THR A 191 -25.74 1.97 28.31
C THR A 191 -25.57 1.28 29.66
N GLN A 192 -26.00 0.01 29.77
CA GLN A 192 -25.70 -0.82 30.94
C GLN A 192 -24.34 -1.50 30.79
N LYS A 193 -23.57 -1.53 31.87
CA LYS A 193 -22.26 -2.19 31.97
C LYS A 193 -22.49 -3.66 32.30
N SER A 194 -22.11 -4.57 31.40
CA SER A 194 -22.33 -6.01 31.56
C SER A 194 -21.05 -6.81 31.31
N LYS A 195 -20.99 -8.03 31.87
CA LYS A 195 -19.98 -9.05 31.52
C LYS A 195 -20.29 -9.61 30.12
N VAL A 196 -19.26 -10.02 29.37
CA VAL A 196 -19.46 -10.71 28.06
C VAL A 196 -20.31 -11.95 28.28
N THR A 197 -21.42 -12.07 27.56
CA THR A 197 -22.38 -13.18 27.71
C THR A 197 -22.20 -14.25 26.64
N ASN A 198 -21.80 -13.84 25.44
CA ASN A 198 -21.60 -14.72 24.29
C ASN A 198 -20.17 -14.55 23.75
N PRO A 199 -19.18 -15.17 24.42
CA PRO A 199 -17.78 -14.92 24.11
C PRO A 199 -17.39 -15.47 22.73
N LEU A 200 -16.48 -14.75 22.08
CA LEU A 200 -15.74 -15.27 20.93
C LEU A 200 -14.90 -16.48 21.37
N LYS A 201 -14.80 -17.48 20.50
CA LYS A 201 -13.91 -18.62 20.67
C LYS A 201 -12.70 -18.48 19.77
N ILE A 202 -11.53 -18.86 20.26
CA ILE A 202 -10.28 -18.95 19.48
C ILE A 202 -10.01 -20.45 19.31
N ASN A 203 -10.01 -20.95 18.07
CA ASN A 203 -9.92 -22.39 17.80
C ASN A 203 -8.49 -22.95 17.93
N THR A 204 -7.86 -22.79 19.09
CA THR A 204 -6.48 -23.26 19.32
C THR A 204 -6.38 -24.77 19.56
N GLN A 205 -7.50 -25.43 19.89
CA GLN A 205 -7.53 -26.86 20.22
C GLN A 205 -7.56 -27.74 18.96
N ASN A 206 -8.31 -27.33 17.94
CA ASN A 206 -8.54 -28.15 16.74
C ASN A 206 -7.83 -27.62 15.49
N ASP A 207 -7.13 -26.48 15.58
CA ASP A 207 -6.41 -25.88 14.46
C ASP A 207 -4.99 -25.41 14.88
N PRO A 208 -3.94 -26.18 14.51
CA PRO A 208 -2.56 -25.82 14.80
C PRO A 208 -2.12 -24.46 14.25
N ALA A 209 -2.63 -24.05 13.08
CA ALA A 209 -2.28 -22.76 12.49
C ALA A 209 -2.87 -21.61 13.31
N THR A 210 -4.09 -21.78 13.82
CA THR A 210 -4.71 -20.83 14.77
C THR A 210 -3.93 -20.75 16.08
N LYS A 211 -3.46 -21.89 16.60
CA LYS A 211 -2.65 -21.92 17.81
C LYS A 211 -1.34 -21.14 17.64
N ASP A 212 -0.57 -21.41 16.58
CA ASP A 212 0.69 -20.71 16.30
C ASP A 212 0.48 -19.20 16.09
N LEU A 213 -0.57 -18.82 15.35
CA LEU A 213 -0.92 -17.41 15.17
C LEU A 213 -1.28 -16.74 16.50
N TRP A 214 -2.07 -17.39 17.35
CA TRP A 214 -2.46 -16.86 18.66
C TRP A 214 -1.25 -16.65 19.57
N GLU A 215 -0.32 -17.62 19.64
CA GLU A 215 0.91 -17.51 20.43
C GLU A 215 1.77 -16.31 19.97
N LYS A 216 1.88 -16.09 18.65
CA LYS A 216 2.58 -14.92 18.08
C LYS A 216 1.89 -13.61 18.44
N ILE A 217 0.55 -13.58 18.40
CA ILE A 217 -0.26 -12.43 18.80
C ILE A 217 -0.02 -12.08 20.28
N GLU A 218 -0.11 -13.06 21.19
CA GLU A 218 0.15 -12.87 22.62
C GLU A 218 1.58 -12.39 22.89
N ALA A 219 2.57 -13.02 22.26
CA ALA A 219 3.97 -12.62 22.42
C ALA A 219 4.20 -11.16 21.98
N SER A 220 3.58 -10.75 20.87
CA SER A 220 3.69 -9.38 20.37
C SER A 220 3.06 -8.35 21.31
N ALA A 221 1.91 -8.66 21.92
CA ALA A 221 1.25 -7.79 22.89
C ALA A 221 2.08 -7.66 24.18
N LYS A 222 2.64 -8.77 24.67
CA LYS A 222 3.56 -8.77 25.82
C LYS A 222 4.79 -7.91 25.55
N ALA A 223 5.41 -8.05 24.38
CA ALA A 223 6.57 -7.23 23.99
C ALA A 223 6.23 -5.75 23.89
N ASN A 224 5.05 -5.40 23.37
CA ASN A 224 4.60 -4.01 23.21
C ASN A 224 4.43 -3.27 24.55
N GLY A 225 3.99 -3.96 25.61
CA GLY A 225 3.79 -3.34 26.93
C GLY A 225 5.02 -3.29 27.84
N LYS A 226 6.18 -3.81 27.42
CA LYS A 226 7.43 -3.69 28.20
C LYS A 226 7.91 -2.24 28.21
N SER A 227 8.15 -1.67 29.39
CA SER A 227 8.69 -0.30 29.53
C SER A 227 10.19 -0.28 29.27
N ASN A 228 10.71 0.76 28.62
CA ASN A 228 12.14 0.93 28.24
C ASN A 228 13.16 0.90 29.41
N LYS A 229 12.75 0.71 30.67
CA LYS A 229 13.68 0.56 31.80
C LYS A 229 14.45 -0.77 31.78
N ASP A 230 13.93 -1.79 31.10
CA ASP A 230 14.62 -3.09 30.98
C ASP A 230 15.53 -3.19 29.74
N GLY A 231 15.56 -2.15 28.88
CA GLY A 231 16.38 -2.10 27.66
C GLY A 231 17.73 -1.39 27.81
N GLN A 232 18.07 -0.87 29.01
CA GLN A 232 19.25 -0.03 29.20
C GLN A 232 20.55 -0.77 29.54
N THR A 233 20.56 -2.08 29.66
CA THR A 233 21.79 -2.86 29.83
C THR A 233 22.08 -3.74 28.62
N LYS A 234 22.60 -3.13 27.56
CA LYS A 234 23.84 -3.58 26.88
C LYS A 234 24.23 -2.58 25.80
N GLY A 235 25.50 -2.17 25.89
CA GLY A 235 25.99 -0.97 25.25
C GLY A 235 26.13 -1.05 23.73
N LYS A 236 26.41 0.13 23.17
CA LYS A 236 27.00 0.38 21.84
C LYS A 236 27.65 -0.88 21.23
N LYS A 237 26.96 -1.55 20.32
CA LYS A 237 27.61 -2.40 19.31
C LYS A 237 27.27 -1.84 17.94
N LYS A 238 28.33 -1.57 17.17
CA LYS A 238 28.33 -1.15 15.76
C LYS A 238 27.26 -1.92 14.99
N VAL A 239 26.41 -1.20 14.28
CA VAL A 239 25.55 -1.77 13.24
C VAL A 239 26.48 -2.19 12.11
N GLU A 240 26.83 -3.47 12.06
CA GLU A 240 27.39 -4.06 10.86
C GLU A 240 26.29 -4.10 9.79
N LYS A 241 26.58 -3.50 8.63
CA LYS A 241 25.80 -3.68 7.41
C LYS A 241 25.99 -5.12 6.95
N SER A 242 25.13 -6.05 7.38
CA SER A 242 24.96 -7.31 6.67
C SER A 242 23.76 -7.23 5.75
N SER A 243 24.05 -7.23 4.46
CA SER A 243 23.11 -7.48 3.39
C SER A 243 22.80 -8.97 3.36
N SER A 244 21.81 -9.41 4.13
CA SER A 244 21.13 -10.66 3.85
C SER A 244 19.63 -10.49 4.08
N SER A 245 18.90 -10.65 2.98
CA SER A 245 17.45 -10.76 2.91
C SER A 245 17.01 -12.05 3.62
N SER A 246 16.77 -11.98 4.93
CA SER A 246 15.78 -12.83 5.58
C SER A 246 14.61 -11.95 6.01
N LEU A 247 13.44 -12.24 5.45
CA LEU A 247 12.18 -11.71 5.94
C LEU A 247 12.07 -12.12 7.42
N VAL A 248 12.09 -11.12 8.31
CA VAL A 248 11.77 -11.23 9.74
C VAL A 248 12.79 -12.02 10.58
N ASN A 249 13.86 -11.35 11.00
CA ASN A 249 14.43 -11.64 12.32
C ASN A 249 13.66 -10.81 13.37
N LEU A 250 12.47 -11.29 13.74
CA LEU A 250 11.98 -11.04 15.09
C LEU A 250 13.05 -11.63 16.01
N LYS A 251 13.87 -10.79 16.64
CA LYS A 251 14.65 -11.24 17.79
C LYS A 251 13.64 -11.77 18.80
N GLN A 252 13.49 -13.10 18.87
CA GLN A 252 12.92 -13.75 20.03
C GLN A 252 13.76 -13.28 21.22
N SER A 253 13.23 -12.34 21.98
CA SER A 253 13.72 -12.08 23.33
C SER A 253 13.36 -13.31 24.14
N THR A 254 14.28 -14.26 24.21
CA THR A 254 14.34 -15.29 25.23
C THR A 254 14.66 -14.62 26.56
N ASP A 255 13.71 -13.85 27.09
CA ASP A 255 13.69 -13.48 28.50
C ASP A 255 12.42 -14.07 29.10
N GLN A 256 12.60 -15.24 29.71
CA GLN A 256 11.67 -15.83 30.65
C GLN A 256 11.64 -14.93 31.90
N THR A 257 10.76 -13.94 31.89
CA THR A 257 10.22 -13.37 33.13
C THR A 257 8.71 -13.24 32.95
N THR A 258 8.04 -14.20 33.58
CA THR A 258 6.59 -14.38 33.68
C THR A 258 5.99 -13.29 34.56
N THR A 259 5.44 -12.24 33.96
CA THR A 259 4.29 -11.53 34.54
C THR A 259 3.35 -11.10 33.40
N ASP A 260 2.05 -11.32 33.59
CA ASP A 260 0.98 -10.99 32.64
C ASP A 260 0.75 -9.46 32.48
N ASP A 261 1.58 -8.65 33.15
CA ASP A 261 1.52 -7.18 33.20
C ASP A 261 1.81 -6.53 31.84
N GLY A 262 2.67 -7.14 31.01
CA GLY A 262 3.03 -6.60 29.69
C GLY A 262 1.88 -6.57 28.69
N SER A 263 1.15 -7.68 28.53
CA SER A 263 -0.01 -7.75 27.64
C SER A 263 -1.12 -6.81 28.12
N GLN A 264 -1.36 -6.76 29.44
CA GLN A 264 -2.36 -5.89 30.05
C GLN A 264 -2.04 -4.39 29.84
N LYS A 265 -0.78 -3.98 30.00
CA LYS A 265 -0.33 -2.61 29.69
C LYS A 265 -0.56 -2.24 28.23
N SER A 266 -0.22 -3.15 27.30
CA SER A 266 -0.47 -2.98 25.87
C SER A 266 -1.97 -2.81 25.59
N ASP A 267 -2.78 -3.74 26.09
CA ASP A 267 -4.23 -3.74 25.90
C ASP A 267 -4.90 -2.48 26.43
N ASN A 268 -4.51 -2.03 27.64
CA ASN A 268 -5.02 -0.79 28.23
C ASN A 268 -4.72 0.44 27.35
N LYS A 269 -3.53 0.50 26.73
CA LYS A 269 -3.18 1.59 25.82
C LYS A 269 -3.92 1.52 24.49
N ILE A 270 -4.10 0.32 23.94
CA ILE A 270 -4.85 0.14 22.69
C ILE A 270 -6.32 0.50 22.92
N LYS A 271 -6.90 0.09 24.05
CA LYS A 271 -8.25 0.44 24.50
C LYS A 271 -8.52 1.95 24.51
N GLU A 272 -7.56 2.78 24.94
CA GLU A 272 -7.70 4.26 24.90
C GLU A 272 -8.04 4.79 23.50
N SER A 273 -7.59 4.10 22.45
CA SER A 273 -7.80 4.49 21.05
C SER A 273 -8.92 3.73 20.36
N TRP A 274 -8.99 2.40 20.51
CA TRP A 274 -10.00 1.54 19.88
C TRP A 274 -11.36 1.58 20.59
N GLY A 275 -11.38 2.01 21.85
CA GLY A 275 -12.58 2.02 22.68
C GLY A 275 -13.01 0.63 23.12
N GLU A 276 -14.10 0.57 23.89
CA GLU A 276 -14.60 -0.69 24.47
C GLU A 276 -15.22 -1.63 23.42
N TYR A 277 -15.13 -2.93 23.70
CA TYR A 277 -15.87 -3.97 22.99
C TYR A 277 -17.37 -3.88 23.26
N GLN A 278 -18.16 -4.05 22.20
CA GLN A 278 -19.61 -4.11 22.21
C GLN A 278 -20.06 -5.47 21.69
N GLU A 279 -20.81 -6.19 22.51
CA GLU A 279 -21.45 -7.43 22.10
C GLU A 279 -22.69 -7.10 21.26
N VAL A 280 -22.55 -7.16 19.94
CA VAL A 280 -23.62 -6.82 18.97
C VAL A 280 -23.83 -7.93 17.97
N ASP A 281 -25.07 -8.05 17.46
CA ASP A 281 -25.39 -9.02 16.43
C ASP A 281 -24.68 -8.69 15.11
N GLY A 282 -24.17 -9.74 14.45
CA GLY A 282 -23.28 -9.61 13.31
C GLY A 282 -21.90 -9.01 13.64
N GLY A 283 -21.56 -8.85 14.92
CA GLY A 283 -20.22 -8.55 15.43
C GLY A 283 -19.43 -9.81 15.75
N LEU A 284 -18.54 -9.73 16.77
CA LEU A 284 -17.71 -10.85 17.23
C LEU A 284 -18.41 -11.77 18.24
N LYS A 285 -19.66 -11.45 18.62
CA LYS A 285 -20.53 -12.29 19.45
C LYS A 285 -20.64 -13.70 18.86
N ASN A 286 -20.35 -14.73 19.64
CA ASN A 286 -20.36 -16.15 19.23
C ASN A 286 -19.48 -16.50 18.02
N PHE A 287 -18.57 -15.61 17.61
CA PHE A 287 -17.69 -15.87 16.47
C PHE A 287 -16.60 -16.88 16.85
N GLU A 288 -16.18 -17.71 15.90
CA GLU A 288 -15.04 -18.59 16.04
C GLU A 288 -13.88 -18.06 15.20
N PHE A 289 -12.82 -17.58 15.87
CA PHE A 289 -11.61 -17.10 15.21
C PHE A 289 -10.72 -18.27 14.77
N LYS A 290 -10.30 -18.21 13.50
CA LYS A 290 -9.35 -19.14 12.86
C LYS A 290 -8.30 -18.38 12.05
N ALA A 291 -7.10 -18.91 11.92
CA ALA A 291 -6.02 -18.35 11.11
C ALA A 291 -6.40 -18.26 9.62
N SER A 292 -7.21 -19.20 9.13
CA SER A 292 -7.69 -19.26 7.73
C SER A 292 -8.46 -18.00 7.28
N ILE A 293 -8.95 -17.19 8.23
CA ILE A 293 -9.56 -15.88 7.95
C ILE A 293 -8.62 -14.98 7.13
N PHE A 294 -7.30 -15.12 7.31
CA PHE A 294 -6.30 -14.33 6.61
C PHE A 294 -5.85 -14.92 5.26
N GLU A 295 -6.41 -16.07 4.86
CA GLU A 295 -6.02 -16.77 3.63
C GLU A 295 -6.90 -16.43 2.43
N ASN A 296 -8.07 -15.81 2.66
CA ASN A 296 -8.97 -15.39 1.59
C ASN A 296 -9.66 -14.05 1.90
N TRP A 297 -10.07 -13.35 0.84
CA TRP A 297 -10.65 -12.02 0.94
C TRP A 297 -12.03 -12.00 1.62
N HIS A 298 -12.86 -13.02 1.40
CA HIS A 298 -14.22 -13.05 1.95
C HIS A 298 -14.17 -13.09 3.48
N ASP A 299 -13.43 -14.06 4.04
CA ASP A 299 -13.34 -14.23 5.48
C ASP A 299 -12.61 -13.04 6.13
N LEU A 300 -11.55 -12.52 5.49
CA LEU A 300 -10.84 -11.34 5.96
C LEU A 300 -11.78 -10.13 6.07
N LEU A 301 -12.58 -9.87 5.04
CA LEU A 301 -13.52 -8.74 5.01
C LEU A 301 -14.71 -8.94 5.96
N ASP A 302 -15.22 -10.17 6.11
CA ASP A 302 -16.25 -10.50 7.09
C ASP A 302 -15.74 -10.28 8.52
N PHE A 303 -14.56 -10.83 8.85
CA PHE A 303 -13.92 -10.61 10.15
C PHE A 303 -13.65 -9.12 10.40
N SER A 304 -13.13 -8.40 9.41
CA SER A 304 -12.93 -6.94 9.50
C SER A 304 -14.24 -6.22 9.81
N THR A 305 -15.32 -6.61 9.16
CA THR A 305 -16.65 -6.01 9.33
C THR A 305 -17.20 -6.29 10.72
N ARG A 306 -17.03 -7.50 11.24
CA ARG A 306 -17.41 -7.89 12.61
C ARG A 306 -16.64 -7.09 13.65
N VAL A 307 -15.33 -6.91 13.46
CA VAL A 307 -14.50 -6.06 14.33
C VAL A 307 -15.01 -4.62 14.27
N ALA A 308 -15.22 -4.05 13.09
CA ALA A 308 -15.71 -2.68 12.94
C ALA A 308 -17.09 -2.47 13.61
N LYS A 309 -17.96 -3.49 13.57
CA LYS A 309 -19.22 -3.50 14.31
C LYS A 309 -19.05 -3.63 15.83
N SER A 310 -17.93 -4.14 16.32
CA SER A 310 -17.78 -4.49 17.73
C SER A 310 -17.02 -3.43 18.55
N PHE A 311 -16.40 -2.42 17.94
CA PHE A 311 -15.60 -1.42 18.65
C PHE A 311 -16.11 0.00 18.43
N THR A 312 -16.20 0.75 19.53
CA THR A 312 -16.86 2.07 19.59
C THR A 312 -16.16 3.12 18.75
N ASN A 313 -14.83 3.19 18.78
CA ASN A 313 -14.08 4.27 18.11
C ASN A 313 -13.74 3.97 16.64
N VAL A 314 -14.05 2.76 16.15
CA VAL A 314 -14.04 2.47 14.71
C VAL A 314 -15.24 3.14 14.04
N LYS A 315 -16.37 3.19 14.76
CA LYS A 315 -17.60 3.87 14.37
C LYS A 315 -17.51 5.35 14.78
N GLY A 316 -18.14 6.24 14.03
CA GLY A 316 -18.57 7.52 14.61
C GLY A 316 -17.81 8.78 14.20
N LYS A 317 -17.04 8.77 13.11
CA LYS A 317 -16.60 10.01 12.47
C LYS A 317 -16.61 9.90 10.95
N ASP A 318 -17.41 10.74 10.31
CA ASP A 318 -17.42 10.91 8.84
C ASP A 318 -16.11 11.54 8.34
N ILE A 319 -15.43 12.30 9.21
CA ILE A 319 -14.12 12.90 8.96
C ILE A 319 -13.17 12.47 10.08
N LYS A 320 -12.20 11.61 9.74
CA LYS A 320 -11.19 11.09 10.67
C LYS A 320 -9.97 12.00 10.68
N LYS A 321 -9.49 12.35 11.87
CA LYS A 321 -8.18 13.01 12.06
C LYS A 321 -7.06 11.99 11.97
N GLY A 322 -5.83 12.44 11.74
CA GLY A 322 -4.63 11.60 11.65
C GLY A 322 -4.32 10.81 12.92
N THR A 323 -4.89 11.20 14.06
CA THR A 323 -4.78 10.49 15.35
C THR A 323 -5.94 9.53 15.64
N ASP A 324 -7.03 9.61 14.87
CA ASP A 324 -8.17 8.70 15.04
C ASP A 324 -7.85 7.30 14.51
N ILE A 325 -8.65 6.31 14.89
CA ILE A 325 -8.60 4.97 14.29
C ILE A 325 -9.04 5.07 12.83
N GLN A 326 -8.12 4.76 11.91
CA GLN A 326 -8.37 4.92 10.48
C GLN A 326 -9.30 3.85 9.93
N GLY A 327 -9.28 2.66 10.52
CA GLY A 327 -10.13 1.53 10.15
C GLY A 327 -9.63 0.26 10.82
N VAL A 328 -10.21 -0.87 10.41
CA VAL A 328 -9.72 -2.20 10.77
C VAL A 328 -8.66 -2.66 9.77
N LEU A 329 -8.97 -2.56 8.47
CA LEU A 329 -8.12 -2.94 7.35
C LEU A 329 -7.63 -1.69 6.61
N GLY A 330 -6.32 -1.55 6.42
CA GLY A 330 -5.74 -0.59 5.47
C GLY A 330 -5.45 -1.23 4.11
N VAL A 331 -5.73 -0.52 3.02
CA VAL A 331 -5.33 -0.91 1.67
C VAL A 331 -4.58 0.22 0.97
N ASP A 332 -3.39 -0.09 0.44
CA ASP A 332 -2.57 0.91 -0.26
C ASP A 332 -3.02 1.14 -1.70
N SER A 333 -3.55 0.11 -2.36
CA SER A 333 -4.06 0.18 -3.72
C SER A 333 -5.44 -0.47 -3.79
N THR A 334 -6.48 0.36 -3.73
CA THR A 334 -7.86 -0.11 -3.89
C THR A 334 -8.08 -0.85 -5.21
N PRO A 335 -7.55 -0.38 -6.36
CA PRO A 335 -7.68 -1.13 -7.62
C PRO A 335 -7.05 -2.51 -7.53
N ASN A 336 -5.83 -2.64 -6.99
CA ASN A 336 -5.18 -3.95 -6.86
C ASN A 336 -5.94 -4.86 -5.89
N SER A 337 -6.37 -4.34 -4.73
CA SER A 337 -7.14 -5.11 -3.76
C SER A 337 -8.43 -5.65 -4.41
N LEU A 338 -9.21 -4.79 -5.06
CA LEU A 338 -10.42 -5.22 -5.77
C LEU A 338 -10.11 -6.22 -6.87
N PHE A 339 -9.09 -5.97 -7.69
CA PHE A 339 -8.77 -6.83 -8.83
C PHE A 339 -8.26 -8.20 -8.40
N THR A 340 -7.39 -8.26 -7.40
CA THR A 340 -6.90 -9.52 -6.85
C THR A 340 -8.02 -10.30 -6.16
N SER A 341 -8.93 -9.63 -5.44
CA SER A 341 -10.11 -10.27 -4.86
C SER A 341 -11.04 -10.86 -5.92
N VAL A 342 -11.35 -10.13 -7.00
CA VAL A 342 -12.22 -10.63 -8.07
C VAL A 342 -11.55 -11.77 -8.85
N PHE A 343 -10.25 -11.65 -9.12
CA PHE A 343 -9.50 -12.73 -9.77
C PHE A 343 -9.45 -14.00 -8.91
N ALA A 344 -9.26 -13.86 -7.60
CA ALA A 344 -9.30 -14.97 -6.65
C ALA A 344 -10.70 -15.61 -6.57
N ALA A 345 -11.76 -14.81 -6.54
CA ALA A 345 -13.14 -15.30 -6.58
C ALA A 345 -13.44 -16.11 -7.87
N GLY A 346 -12.78 -15.76 -8.97
CA GLY A 346 -12.81 -16.51 -10.23
C GLY A 346 -11.90 -17.74 -10.30
N GLY A 347 -11.25 -18.14 -9.19
CA GLY A 347 -10.34 -19.28 -9.15
C GLY A 347 -8.98 -19.03 -9.83
N GLY A 348 -8.61 -17.75 -10.03
CA GLY A 348 -7.40 -17.41 -10.79
C GLY A 348 -7.55 -17.63 -12.30
N ASP A 349 -8.78 -17.72 -12.80
CA ASP A 349 -9.08 -17.86 -14.22
C ASP A 349 -9.51 -16.51 -14.83
N TYR A 350 -8.82 -16.08 -15.89
CA TYR A 350 -9.15 -14.87 -16.65
C TYR A 350 -10.54 -14.95 -17.32
N ASN A 351 -11.05 -16.14 -17.60
CA ASN A 351 -12.42 -16.29 -18.11
C ASN A 351 -13.47 -15.82 -17.09
N ASN A 352 -13.14 -15.83 -15.81
CA ASN A 352 -14.00 -15.40 -14.70
C ASN A 352 -13.58 -14.05 -14.10
N PHE A 353 -12.67 -13.33 -14.77
CA PHE A 353 -12.17 -11.99 -14.38
C PHE A 353 -12.88 -10.88 -15.18
N PHE A 354 -12.63 -9.59 -14.87
CA PHE A 354 -13.26 -8.45 -15.58
C PHE A 354 -13.14 -8.51 -17.10
N TYR A 355 -12.07 -9.13 -17.58
CA TYR A 355 -11.83 -9.43 -18.98
C TYR A 355 -11.15 -10.79 -19.10
N LYS A 356 -11.44 -11.50 -20.19
CA LYS A 356 -10.60 -12.59 -20.69
C LYS A 356 -9.58 -12.05 -21.69
N ILE A 357 -8.54 -12.83 -21.97
CA ILE A 357 -7.58 -12.51 -23.02
C ILE A 357 -7.93 -13.35 -24.24
N GLU A 358 -8.30 -12.68 -25.33
CA GLU A 358 -8.63 -13.31 -26.61
C GLU A 358 -7.83 -12.66 -27.73
N ASN A 359 -7.05 -13.45 -28.47
CA ASN A 359 -6.16 -12.97 -29.54
C ASN A 359 -5.26 -11.79 -29.13
N GLY A 360 -4.73 -11.82 -27.90
CA GLY A 360 -3.87 -10.77 -27.34
C GLY A 360 -4.60 -9.47 -26.97
N ARG A 361 -5.93 -9.47 -26.96
CA ARG A 361 -6.77 -8.33 -26.58
C ARG A 361 -7.63 -8.68 -25.37
N ALA A 362 -7.94 -7.67 -24.57
CA ALA A 362 -8.93 -7.83 -23.49
C ALA A 362 -10.34 -7.92 -24.11
N ASP A 363 -11.05 -9.00 -23.83
CA ASP A 363 -12.48 -9.15 -24.13
C ASP A 363 -13.29 -9.02 -22.83
N PHE A 364 -14.19 -8.03 -22.82
CA PHE A 364 -15.08 -7.69 -21.72
C PHE A 364 -16.49 -8.29 -21.88
N SER A 365 -16.72 -9.17 -22.86
CA SER A 365 -18.03 -9.77 -23.16
C SER A 365 -18.66 -10.46 -21.95
N ASN A 366 -17.90 -11.28 -21.20
CA ASN A 366 -18.40 -11.95 -19.99
C ASN A 366 -18.94 -10.92 -18.98
N PHE A 367 -18.19 -9.84 -18.76
CA PHE A 367 -18.61 -8.76 -17.86
C PHE A 367 -19.84 -8.01 -18.38
N LYS A 368 -19.85 -7.61 -19.66
CA LYS A 368 -20.98 -6.89 -20.29
C LYS A 368 -22.27 -7.68 -20.28
N ASN A 369 -22.17 -9.00 -20.48
CA ASN A 369 -23.31 -9.91 -20.49
C ASN A 369 -23.73 -10.37 -19.08
N LYS A 370 -23.17 -9.77 -18.03
CA LYS A 370 -23.45 -10.11 -16.62
C LYS A 370 -23.22 -11.60 -16.28
N GLY A 371 -22.22 -12.22 -16.90
CA GLY A 371 -21.82 -13.60 -16.62
C GLY A 371 -21.05 -13.77 -15.30
N THR A 372 -20.32 -14.87 -15.15
CA THR A 372 -19.58 -15.24 -13.93
C THR A 372 -18.67 -14.11 -13.43
N SER A 373 -18.01 -13.39 -14.34
CA SER A 373 -17.13 -12.27 -14.00
C SER A 373 -17.87 -11.13 -13.28
N TYR A 374 -19.09 -10.83 -13.71
CA TYR A 374 -19.93 -9.81 -13.08
C TYR A 374 -20.43 -10.28 -11.70
N GLN A 375 -20.84 -11.54 -11.60
CA GLN A 375 -21.31 -12.12 -10.33
C GLN A 375 -20.19 -12.15 -9.27
N ASN A 376 -18.97 -12.50 -9.69
CA ASN A 376 -17.78 -12.45 -8.83
C ASN A 376 -17.49 -11.04 -8.35
N LEU A 377 -17.53 -10.04 -9.24
CA LEU A 377 -17.40 -8.64 -8.83
C LEU A 377 -18.51 -8.25 -7.84
N GLN A 378 -19.76 -8.61 -8.12
CA GLN A 378 -20.89 -8.24 -7.26
C GLN A 378 -20.72 -8.83 -5.85
N LYS A 379 -20.28 -10.08 -5.73
CA LYS A 379 -19.99 -10.73 -4.45
C LYS A 379 -18.86 -10.01 -3.71
N VAL A 380 -17.71 -9.83 -4.36
CA VAL A 380 -16.54 -9.15 -3.78
C VAL A 380 -16.88 -7.72 -3.36
N PHE A 381 -17.61 -6.99 -4.21
CA PHE A 381 -18.07 -5.64 -3.89
C PHE A 381 -19.01 -5.63 -2.68
N GLY A 382 -19.87 -6.64 -2.54
CA GLY A 382 -20.71 -6.82 -1.35
C GLY A 382 -19.89 -6.94 -0.06
N ASP A 383 -18.81 -7.74 -0.09
CA ASP A 383 -17.91 -7.91 1.05
C ASP A 383 -17.20 -6.60 1.42
N PHE A 384 -16.65 -5.89 0.43
CA PHE A 384 -16.04 -4.57 0.64
C PHE A 384 -17.06 -3.54 1.14
N LYS A 385 -18.27 -3.54 0.56
CA LYS A 385 -19.34 -2.63 0.95
C LYS A 385 -19.74 -2.83 2.42
N GLY A 386 -19.81 -4.08 2.88
CA GLY A 386 -20.07 -4.40 4.28
C GLY A 386 -19.08 -3.72 5.23
N LEU A 387 -17.80 -3.69 4.87
CA LEU A 387 -16.74 -3.05 5.64
C LEU A 387 -16.74 -1.52 5.51
N ILE A 388 -16.97 -1.00 4.30
CA ILE A 388 -17.10 0.44 4.01
C ILE A 388 -18.23 1.05 4.84
N ASP A 389 -19.41 0.42 4.83
CA ASP A 389 -20.60 0.88 5.56
C ASP A 389 -20.41 0.92 7.10
N LYS A 390 -19.29 0.38 7.59
CA LYS A 390 -18.89 0.38 9.00
C LYS A 390 -17.64 1.21 9.27
N ASN A 391 -17.20 2.03 8.32
CA ASN A 391 -15.97 2.84 8.41
C ASN A 391 -14.73 2.01 8.78
N GLY A 392 -14.73 0.73 8.39
CA GLY A 392 -13.73 -0.25 8.77
C GLY A 392 -12.59 -0.42 7.77
N ILE A 393 -12.67 0.22 6.60
CA ILE A 393 -11.57 0.23 5.62
C ILE A 393 -10.92 1.61 5.57
N PHE A 394 -9.59 1.63 5.62
CA PHE A 394 -8.79 2.79 5.31
C PHE A 394 -8.22 2.63 3.90
N VAL A 395 -8.58 3.56 3.01
CA VAL A 395 -8.03 3.63 1.66
C VAL A 395 -6.97 4.70 1.63
N ASN A 396 -5.76 4.29 1.30
CA ASN A 396 -4.65 5.20 1.20
C ASN A 396 -4.71 6.03 -0.09
N LYS A 397 -4.14 7.24 -0.05
CA LYS A 397 -3.97 8.11 -1.22
C LYS A 397 -2.55 7.94 -1.75
N GLY A 398 -2.38 8.03 -3.07
CA GLY A 398 -1.10 7.80 -3.75
C GLY A 398 0.08 8.57 -3.10
N GLY A 399 1.21 7.87 -2.90
CA GLY A 399 2.43 8.41 -2.31
C GLY A 399 2.60 8.19 -0.79
N SER A 400 1.63 7.57 -0.11
CA SER A 400 1.72 7.19 1.30
C SER A 400 1.61 5.66 1.47
N TYR A 401 1.81 5.14 2.68
CA TYR A 401 1.62 3.73 3.05
C TYR A 401 0.69 3.59 4.28
N SER A 402 -0.18 2.58 4.28
CA SER A 402 -1.07 2.24 5.40
C SER A 402 -0.28 1.94 6.68
N SER A 403 0.94 1.47 6.52
CA SER A 403 1.91 1.27 7.59
C SER A 403 2.20 2.52 8.42
N ASN A 404 2.00 3.74 7.87
CA ASN A 404 2.11 5.00 8.60
C ASN A 404 1.10 5.15 9.74
N PHE A 405 -0.03 4.46 9.66
CA PHE A 405 -1.05 4.41 10.71
C PHE A 405 -0.95 3.12 11.53
N GLN A 406 -0.63 2.00 10.89
CA GLN A 406 -0.51 0.71 11.56
C GLN A 406 0.56 0.74 12.67
N LYS A 407 1.70 1.41 12.47
CA LYS A 407 2.76 1.53 13.49
C LYS A 407 2.33 2.25 14.77
N PHE A 408 1.22 3.01 14.71
CA PHE A 408 0.63 3.71 15.86
C PHE A 408 -0.67 3.05 16.32
N HIS A 409 -0.87 1.76 15.99
CA HIS A 409 -2.03 0.97 16.37
C HIS A 409 -3.37 1.50 15.86
N GLN A 410 -3.41 2.25 14.75
CA GLN A 410 -4.67 2.79 14.21
C GLN A 410 -5.33 1.91 13.14
N LEU A 411 -4.71 0.77 12.85
CA LEU A 411 -5.19 -0.28 11.96
C LEU A 411 -4.85 -1.63 12.61
N ALA A 412 -5.76 -2.60 12.52
CA ALA A 412 -5.50 -3.97 12.98
C ALA A 412 -4.60 -4.72 12.00
N TYR A 413 -4.74 -4.44 10.71
CA TYR A 413 -3.90 -4.99 9.66
C TYR A 413 -3.94 -4.12 8.41
N SER A 414 -2.97 -4.32 7.52
CA SER A 414 -2.97 -3.68 6.21
C SER A 414 -2.46 -4.58 5.10
N ILE A 415 -2.99 -4.39 3.89
CA ILE A 415 -2.47 -4.95 2.65
C ILE A 415 -1.72 -3.84 1.95
N SER A 416 -0.40 -3.96 1.97
CA SER A 416 0.55 -2.90 1.61
C SER A 416 1.63 -3.46 0.69
N SER A 417 2.29 -2.58 -0.07
CA SER A 417 3.50 -2.94 -0.80
C SER A 417 4.62 -3.36 0.16
N THR A 418 5.43 -4.35 -0.22
CA THR A 418 6.67 -4.70 0.49
C THR A 418 7.64 -3.53 0.59
N SER A 419 7.59 -2.57 -0.34
CA SER A 419 8.36 -1.33 -0.27
C SER A 419 7.96 -0.46 0.92
N GLY A 420 6.73 -0.59 1.40
CA GLY A 420 6.18 0.13 2.55
C GLY A 420 6.27 -0.63 3.88
N PHE A 421 6.66 -1.91 3.88
CA PHE A 421 6.57 -2.80 5.03
C PHE A 421 7.44 -2.36 6.22
N PHE A 422 8.65 -1.87 5.96
CA PHE A 422 9.54 -1.39 7.03
C PHE A 422 8.97 -0.20 7.81
N TYR A 423 8.02 0.56 7.23
CA TYR A 423 7.35 1.65 7.92
C TYR A 423 6.26 1.18 8.89
N SER A 424 5.96 -0.12 8.98
CA SER A 424 4.98 -0.68 9.94
C SER A 424 5.52 -0.74 11.36
N PHE A 425 6.83 -0.54 11.55
CA PHE A 425 7.48 -0.64 12.85
C PHE A 425 7.83 0.76 13.40
N ALA A 426 7.52 0.98 14.67
CA ALA A 426 7.89 2.19 15.39
C ALA A 426 9.17 1.95 16.20
N GLY A 427 10.24 2.70 15.89
CA GLY A 427 11.42 2.80 16.75
C GLY A 427 11.32 3.99 17.72
N ASN A 428 12.34 4.22 18.54
CA ASN A 428 12.39 5.36 19.48
C ASN A 428 12.21 6.73 18.78
N SER A 429 12.58 6.83 17.50
CA SER A 429 12.44 8.02 16.66
C SER A 429 11.05 8.20 16.03
N ALA A 430 10.15 7.21 16.14
CA ALA A 430 8.79 7.31 15.61
C ALA A 430 7.94 8.19 16.54
N LYS A 431 7.98 9.50 16.31
CA LYS A 431 7.18 10.49 17.03
C LYS A 431 6.16 11.14 16.10
N ARG A 432 5.02 11.55 16.67
CA ARG A 432 4.07 12.44 16.00
C ARG A 432 4.21 13.83 16.59
N LEU A 433 4.31 14.83 15.72
CA LEU A 433 4.31 16.22 16.12
C LEU A 433 2.85 16.70 16.27
N LYS A 434 2.56 17.31 17.43
CA LYS A 434 1.26 17.91 17.75
C LYS A 434 1.46 19.42 17.87
N PHE A 435 0.71 20.22 17.12
CA PHE A 435 0.77 21.68 17.16
C PHE A 435 -0.58 22.22 17.62
N GLY A 436 -0.71 22.50 18.92
CA GLY A 436 -2.02 22.82 19.52
C GLY A 436 -3.00 21.64 19.35
N ASP A 437 -4.21 21.89 18.88
CA ASP A 437 -5.19 20.85 18.52
C ASP A 437 -5.04 20.32 17.09
N ASN A 438 -4.12 20.91 16.31
CA ASN A 438 -3.84 20.54 14.94
C ASN A 438 -2.66 19.56 14.88
N PHE A 439 -2.80 18.55 14.02
CA PHE A 439 -1.73 17.61 13.72
C PHE A 439 -1.24 17.87 12.31
N ILE A 440 0.07 17.73 12.07
CA ILE A 440 0.57 17.59 10.71
C ILE A 440 0.16 16.18 10.26
N GLU A 441 -1.01 16.11 9.63
CA GLU A 441 -1.48 14.91 8.94
C GLU A 441 -0.61 14.68 7.70
N PHE A 442 0.37 13.79 7.87
CA PHE A 442 1.37 13.47 6.88
C PHE A 442 2.26 14.64 6.51
N PRO A 443 3.45 14.31 6.06
CA PRO A 443 3.91 15.00 4.89
C PRO A 443 3.88 13.93 3.77
N ARG A 444 3.17 14.23 2.67
CA ARG A 444 3.11 13.38 1.46
C ARG A 444 4.50 13.05 0.89
N PHE A 445 5.51 13.76 1.38
CA PHE A 445 6.95 13.58 1.26
C PHE A 445 7.55 14.02 2.59
N THR A 446 8.76 13.65 2.97
CA THR A 446 9.44 14.32 4.09
C THR A 446 9.51 15.83 3.78
N GLN A 447 8.69 16.67 4.43
CA GLN A 447 8.82 18.12 4.31
C GLN A 447 9.97 18.53 5.23
N GLU A 448 11.03 19.06 4.62
CA GLU A 448 12.02 19.82 5.35
C GLU A 448 11.31 21.06 5.89
N ILE A 449 11.05 21.08 7.19
CA ILE A 449 10.60 22.29 7.88
C ILE A 449 11.85 23.18 7.96
N LYS A 450 11.87 24.26 7.18
CA LYS A 450 12.96 25.24 7.24
C LYS A 450 12.73 26.16 8.43
N ALA A 451 13.79 26.43 9.19
CA ALA A 451 13.75 27.45 10.23
C ALA A 451 13.32 28.81 9.61
N PRO A 452 12.57 29.67 10.35
CA PRO A 452 12.29 31.02 9.88
C PRO A 452 13.61 31.75 9.60
N SER A 453 13.75 32.34 8.41
CA SER A 453 14.88 33.25 8.16
C SER A 453 14.66 34.50 8.99
N THR A 454 15.51 34.75 9.98
CA THR A 454 15.55 36.07 10.61
C THR A 454 16.02 37.07 9.54
N GLU A 455 15.34 38.20 9.40
CA GLU A 455 15.71 39.29 8.48
C GLU A 455 17.11 39.88 8.76
N ASN A 456 17.78 39.43 9.82
CA ASN A 456 19.13 39.84 10.21
C ASN A 456 20.06 38.63 10.32
N GLY A 457 20.59 38.18 9.18
CA GLY A 457 21.95 37.63 8.99
C GLY A 457 22.49 36.49 9.88
N GLY A 458 21.73 35.96 10.84
CA GLY A 458 22.16 34.89 11.73
C GLY A 458 21.72 33.54 11.18
N GLN A 459 22.67 32.69 10.80
CA GLN A 459 22.42 31.27 10.46
C GLN A 459 21.97 30.48 11.71
N SER A 460 20.71 30.67 12.11
CA SER A 460 20.04 29.85 13.09
C SER A 460 19.18 28.82 12.33
N ASN A 461 19.74 27.66 12.02
CA ASN A 461 19.00 26.50 11.48
C ASN A 461 18.07 25.84 12.52
N LEU A 462 17.80 26.52 13.64
CA LEU A 462 16.98 26.03 14.73
C LEU A 462 15.54 26.48 14.52
N LEU A 463 14.64 25.50 14.34
CA LEU A 463 13.18 25.68 14.41
C LEU A 463 12.68 26.08 15.81
N GLY A 464 13.59 26.15 16.79
CA GLY A 464 13.33 26.20 18.22
C GLY A 464 13.89 24.97 18.93
N THR A 465 14.09 25.09 20.24
CA THR A 465 14.44 23.97 21.12
C THR A 465 13.15 23.40 21.68
N PHE A 466 12.87 22.12 21.41
CA PHE A 466 11.74 21.42 22.02
C PHE A 466 12.23 20.68 23.26
N GLU A 467 11.70 21.02 24.43
CA GLU A 467 11.95 20.25 25.63
C GLU A 467 11.01 19.03 25.61
N VAL A 468 11.58 17.84 25.43
CA VAL A 468 10.83 16.59 25.56
C VAL A 468 10.57 16.36 27.04
N LYS A 469 9.42 16.82 27.54
CA LYS A 469 8.97 16.47 28.90
C LYS A 469 8.58 15.00 28.93
N ASP A 470 9.50 14.15 29.38
CA ASP A 470 9.19 12.77 29.72
C ASP A 470 8.17 12.78 30.88
N SER A 471 7.00 12.16 30.69
CA SER A 471 5.91 12.21 31.67
C SER A 471 6.18 11.35 32.93
N SER A 472 7.43 11.00 33.22
CA SER A 472 7.78 10.36 34.48
C SER A 472 7.79 11.41 35.58
N LYS A 473 6.72 11.42 36.39
CA LYS A 473 6.54 12.20 37.62
C LYS A 473 7.89 12.56 38.27
N SER A 474 8.26 13.83 38.22
CA SER A 474 9.31 14.38 39.06
C SER A 474 8.88 14.22 40.52
N LYS A 475 9.51 13.29 41.24
CA LYS A 475 9.49 13.33 42.70
C LYS A 475 10.23 14.61 43.10
N GLU A 476 9.50 15.58 43.63
CA GLU A 476 10.10 16.67 44.39
C GLU A 476 10.89 16.05 45.54
N VAL A 477 12.22 16.14 45.47
CA VAL A 477 13.06 16.00 46.64
C VAL A 477 12.99 17.34 47.35
N LYS A 478 12.17 17.41 48.41
CA LYS A 478 12.29 18.49 49.39
C LYS A 478 13.69 18.42 49.99
N LYS A 479 14.49 19.47 49.74
CA LYS A 479 15.70 19.72 50.51
C LYS A 479 15.27 20.17 51.91
N ASN A 480 15.69 19.42 52.93
CA ASN A 480 15.92 19.97 54.26
C ASN A 480 17.32 20.59 54.30
#